data_AF-A0A924LGM2-F1
#
_entry.id   AF-A0A924LGM2-F1
#
_cell.length_a   1.000
_cell.length_b   1.000
_cell.length_c   1.000
_cell.angle_alpha   90.00
_cell.angle_beta   90.00
_cell.angle_gamma   90.00
#
_symmetry.space_group_name_H-M   'P 1'
#
loop_
_entity.id
_entity.type
_entity.pdbx_description
1 polymer ?
#
loop_
_entity_poly.entity_id
_entity_poly.type
_entity_poly.pdbx_seq_one_letter_code
_entity_poly.pdbx_strand_id
1 'polypeptide(L)'
;GLYFRLILSIKPGADYRLRLRVRAAVAGCLGVYLCQKLLLYSDNCQGIGQTLSDPGQWVVIDRDIRAPGRAEADWSLARLRPIELSFSVRDGYAVEIGAISLTDRQGGEHISNGDFSDGLVRWNFTDDHHWSWRIFNQYLMTYFELGVLGVLAALVLGIAAFLGAARGMGYGDPMAACLAPALAALGVSFMFDAILEAPRLALLFYLMIGFGLEYLRMVVPAAVRGGSTKSLPR
;
A
#
# COMPACT_ATOMS: atom_id res chain seq x y z
N GLY A 1 3.15 10.92 5.73
CA GLY A 1 2.38 12.08 5.27
C GLY A 1 2.60 12.24 3.79
N LEU A 2 1.54 12.49 3.04
CA LEU A 2 1.57 12.62 1.57
C LEU A 2 2.58 13.69 1.12
N TYR A 3 3.38 13.38 0.11
CA TYR A 3 4.34 14.32 -0.48
C TYR A 3 4.41 14.16 -2.01
N PHE A 4 4.92 15.20 -2.67
CA PHE A 4 5.08 15.26 -4.12
C PHE A 4 6.55 15.00 -4.48
N ARG A 5 6.83 14.12 -5.44
CA ARG A 5 8.20 13.68 -5.73
C ARG A 5 8.55 13.48 -7.21
N LEU A 6 9.85 13.44 -7.47
CA LEU A 6 10.49 13.01 -8.71
C LEU A 6 11.71 12.13 -8.40
N ILE A 7 11.85 10.99 -9.09
CA ILE A 7 13.07 10.17 -9.01
C ILE A 7 14.14 10.73 -9.94
N LEU A 8 15.36 10.86 -9.44
CA LEU A 8 16.50 11.49 -10.10
C LEU A 8 17.62 10.48 -10.38
N SER A 9 18.37 10.71 -11.45
CA SER A 9 19.59 9.98 -11.81
C SER A 9 20.83 10.82 -11.53
N ILE A 10 21.07 11.12 -10.24
CA ILE A 10 22.17 11.97 -9.79
C ILE A 10 23.25 11.18 -9.03
N LYS A 11 24.46 11.72 -8.94
CA LYS A 11 25.59 11.08 -8.24
C LYS A 11 25.43 11.26 -6.72
N PRO A 12 25.47 10.17 -5.92
CA PRO A 12 25.44 10.27 -4.46
C PRO A 12 26.59 11.13 -3.91
N GLY A 13 26.35 11.86 -2.83
CA GLY A 13 27.35 12.68 -2.15
C GLY A 13 27.84 13.92 -2.92
N ALA A 14 27.38 14.14 -4.15
CA ALA A 14 27.71 15.32 -4.93
C ALA A 14 26.82 16.51 -4.55
N ASP A 15 27.33 17.73 -4.75
CA ASP A 15 26.59 18.97 -4.51
C ASP A 15 25.90 19.42 -5.80
N TYR A 16 24.64 19.84 -5.65
CA TYR A 16 23.79 20.35 -6.72
C TYR A 16 23.22 21.70 -6.32
N ARG A 17 22.91 22.54 -7.31
CA ARG A 17 22.21 23.79 -7.10
C ARG A 17 20.75 23.60 -7.46
N LEU A 18 19.89 23.69 -6.45
CA LEU A 18 18.44 23.63 -6.59
C LEU A 18 17.90 25.05 -6.76
N ARG A 19 17.15 25.27 -7.85
CA ARG A 19 16.40 26.50 -8.08
C ARG A 19 14.95 26.17 -8.35
N LEU A 20 14.03 26.86 -7.66
CA LEU A 20 12.60 26.73 -7.93
C LEU A 20 11.83 28.00 -7.61
N ARG A 21 10.65 28.15 -8.19
CA ARG A 21 9.69 29.20 -7.84
C ARG A 21 8.58 28.61 -6.97
N VAL A 22 8.21 29.32 -5.92
CA VAL A 22 7.16 28.93 -4.98
C VAL A 22 6.23 30.08 -4.69
N ARG A 23 4.96 29.78 -4.48
CA ARG A 23 3.95 30.72 -4.01
C ARG A 23 3.03 30.01 -3.03
N ALA A 24 2.64 30.68 -1.96
CA ALA A 24 1.62 30.18 -1.04
C ALA A 24 0.56 31.24 -0.80
N ALA A 25 -0.70 30.86 -0.69
CA ALA A 25 -1.80 31.79 -0.42
C ALA A 25 -1.78 32.33 1.02
N VAL A 26 -1.13 31.61 1.94
CA VAL A 26 -0.94 31.97 3.35
C VAL A 26 0.50 31.73 3.75
N ALA A 27 0.96 32.39 4.82
CA ALA A 27 2.30 32.16 5.33
C ALA A 27 2.47 30.69 5.77
N GLY A 28 3.61 30.09 5.44
CA GLY A 28 3.83 28.66 5.66
C GLY A 28 5.31 28.26 5.55
N CYS A 29 5.56 26.95 5.53
CA CYS A 29 6.90 26.41 5.32
C CYS A 29 6.84 25.26 4.30
N LEU A 30 7.74 25.32 3.33
CA LEU A 30 7.97 24.25 2.36
C LEU A 30 9.23 23.48 2.76
N GLY A 31 9.11 22.18 2.97
CA GLY A 31 10.25 21.28 3.05
C GLY A 31 10.62 20.75 1.66
N VAL A 32 11.90 20.83 1.31
CA VAL A 32 12.44 20.23 0.09
C VAL A 32 13.54 19.25 0.47
N TYR A 33 13.47 18.01 -0.02
CA TYR A 33 14.38 16.95 0.39
C TYR A 33 14.93 16.16 -0.80
N LEU A 34 16.19 15.77 -0.71
CA LEU A 34 16.79 14.68 -1.47
C LEU A 34 16.94 13.47 -0.55
N CYS A 35 16.25 12.38 -0.86
CA CYS A 35 16.28 11.15 -0.05
C CYS A 35 16.72 9.95 -0.88
N GLN A 36 17.41 9.00 -0.26
CA GLN A 36 17.61 7.68 -0.87
C GLN A 36 16.35 6.85 -0.66
N LYS A 37 15.84 6.21 -1.71
CA LYS A 37 14.69 5.31 -1.61
C LYS A 37 15.13 3.87 -1.46
N LEU A 38 14.73 3.25 -0.35
CA LEU A 38 14.86 1.82 -0.12
C LEU A 38 13.50 1.15 -0.30
N LEU A 39 13.20 0.73 -1.53
CA LEU A 39 11.94 0.14 -1.98
C LEU A 39 10.73 1.07 -1.75
N LEU A 40 10.26 1.19 -0.50
CA LEU A 40 9.10 1.96 -0.08
C LEU A 40 9.45 3.11 0.88
N TYR A 41 10.64 3.09 1.50
CA TYR A 41 11.01 4.03 2.55
C TYR A 41 12.05 5.04 2.08
N SER A 42 11.89 6.29 2.50
CA SER A 42 12.91 7.32 2.34
C SER A 42 13.89 7.26 3.51
N ASP A 43 15.18 7.27 3.19
CA ASP A 43 16.29 7.17 4.14
C ASP A 43 17.39 8.16 3.77
N ASN A 44 18.25 8.49 4.74
CA ASN A 44 19.39 9.38 4.59
C ASN A 44 19.04 10.75 3.94
N CYS A 45 17.89 11.32 4.31
CA CYS A 45 17.39 12.54 3.68
C CYS A 45 18.26 13.77 3.99
N GLN A 46 18.58 14.55 2.96
CA GLN A 46 19.15 15.88 3.05
C GLN A 46 18.12 16.89 2.58
N GLY A 47 17.91 17.99 3.27
CA GLY A 47 16.86 18.92 2.86
C GLY A 47 17.00 20.32 3.41
N ILE A 48 16.19 21.21 2.84
CA ILE A 48 16.08 22.60 3.22
C ILE A 48 14.63 22.91 3.56
N GLY A 49 14.43 23.71 4.61
CA GLY A 49 13.14 24.32 4.91
C GLY A 49 13.11 25.76 4.41
N GLN A 50 12.10 26.12 3.63
CA GLN A 50 11.86 27.48 3.18
C GLN A 50 10.60 28.03 3.83
N THR A 51 10.76 29.05 4.68
CA THR A 51 9.63 29.85 5.17
C THR A 51 9.11 30.73 4.03
N LEU A 52 7.80 30.71 3.82
CA LEU A 52 7.07 31.53 2.87
C LEU A 52 6.31 32.58 3.67
N SER A 53 6.87 33.79 3.77
CA SER A 53 6.32 34.87 4.60
C SER A 53 5.40 35.81 3.84
N ASP A 54 5.53 35.87 2.51
CA ASP A 54 4.83 36.83 1.64
C ASP A 54 3.67 36.14 0.88
N PRO A 55 2.43 36.23 1.37
CA PRO A 55 1.31 35.50 0.77
C PRO A 55 1.00 36.00 -0.65
N GLY A 56 0.71 35.08 -1.56
CA GLY A 56 0.32 35.36 -2.93
C GLY A 56 1.45 35.78 -3.87
N GLN A 57 2.69 35.93 -3.37
CA GLN A 57 3.84 36.30 -4.21
C GLN A 57 4.69 35.09 -4.60
N TRP A 58 5.21 35.13 -5.82
CA TRP A 58 6.19 34.15 -6.27
C TRP A 58 7.57 34.50 -5.74
N VAL A 59 8.15 33.60 -4.96
CA VAL A 59 9.51 33.69 -4.43
C VAL A 59 10.40 32.67 -5.13
N VAL A 60 11.65 33.05 -5.41
CA VAL A 60 12.65 32.14 -5.97
C VAL A 60 13.49 31.57 -4.83
N ILE A 61 13.50 30.25 -4.71
CA ILE A 61 14.46 29.52 -3.88
C ILE A 61 15.64 29.18 -4.78
N ASP A 62 16.85 29.50 -4.31
CA ASP A 62 18.10 29.18 -4.99
C ASP A 62 19.13 28.81 -3.92
N ARG A 63 19.41 27.51 -3.80
CA ARG A 63 20.20 26.92 -2.71
C ARG A 63 21.00 25.72 -3.19
N ASP A 64 22.18 25.56 -2.62
CA ASP A 64 22.96 24.34 -2.76
C ASP A 64 22.35 23.23 -1.88
N ILE A 65 22.28 22.02 -2.43
CA ILE A 65 21.81 20.83 -1.75
C ILE A 65 22.75 19.65 -2.08
N ARG A 66 23.12 18.90 -1.06
CA ARG A 66 23.98 17.72 -1.22
C ARG A 66 23.11 16.49 -1.44
N ALA A 67 23.42 15.73 -2.49
CA ALA A 67 22.80 14.44 -2.73
C ALA A 67 23.17 13.46 -1.61
N PRO A 68 22.22 12.69 -1.09
CA PRO A 68 22.49 11.74 -0.02
C PRO A 68 23.38 10.58 -0.49
N GLY A 69 24.06 9.94 0.46
CA GLY A 69 25.03 8.86 0.21
C GLY A 69 26.49 9.33 0.20
N ARG A 70 27.41 8.41 -0.11
CA ARG A 70 28.86 8.69 -0.16
C ARG A 70 29.30 8.89 -1.62
N ALA A 71 30.15 9.88 -1.85
CA ALA A 71 30.70 10.17 -3.18
C ALA A 71 31.56 9.02 -3.74
N GLU A 72 32.14 8.20 -2.86
CA GLU A 72 32.97 7.03 -3.21
C GLU A 72 32.14 5.76 -3.47
N ALA A 73 30.82 5.81 -3.30
CA ALA A 73 29.97 4.67 -3.59
C ALA A 73 30.03 4.35 -5.09
N ASP A 74 30.27 3.07 -5.43
CA ASP A 74 30.23 2.63 -6.82
C ASP A 74 28.86 3.00 -7.42
N TRP A 75 28.90 3.81 -8.46
CA TRP A 75 27.72 4.30 -9.17
C TRP A 75 26.82 3.14 -9.64
N SER A 76 27.41 1.97 -9.93
CA SER A 76 26.65 0.77 -10.30
C SER A 76 25.71 0.31 -9.19
N LEU A 77 26.15 0.39 -7.93
CA LEU A 77 25.36 0.07 -6.74
C LEU A 77 24.44 1.23 -6.33
N ALA A 78 24.79 2.47 -6.68
CA ALA A 78 23.93 3.63 -6.43
C ALA A 78 22.55 3.50 -7.09
N ARG A 79 22.46 2.80 -8.23
CA ARG A 79 21.19 2.50 -8.89
C ARG A 79 20.23 1.64 -8.06
N LEU A 80 20.73 0.89 -7.08
CA LEU A 80 19.91 0.08 -6.17
C LEU A 80 19.19 0.94 -5.12
N ARG A 81 19.63 2.19 -4.92
CA ARG A 81 19.04 3.15 -3.99
C ARG A 81 18.82 4.48 -4.73
N PRO A 82 17.78 4.57 -5.58
CA PRO A 82 17.51 5.77 -6.34
C PRO A 82 17.30 6.96 -5.41
N ILE A 83 17.72 8.14 -5.85
CA ILE A 83 17.53 9.38 -5.10
C ILE A 83 16.26 10.04 -5.62
N GLU A 84 15.39 10.48 -4.72
CA GLU A 84 14.22 11.27 -5.06
C GLU A 84 14.34 12.69 -4.55
N LEU A 85 13.85 13.65 -5.33
CA LEU A 85 13.51 15.00 -4.90
C LEU A 85 12.06 15.01 -4.44
N SER A 86 11.82 15.43 -3.21
CA SER A 86 10.48 15.49 -2.63
C SER A 86 10.17 16.84 -2.01
N PHE A 87 8.89 17.19 -2.02
CA PHE A 87 8.33 18.41 -1.48
C PHE A 87 7.25 18.05 -0.47
N SER A 88 7.36 18.59 0.74
CA SER A 88 6.35 18.40 1.79
C SER A 88 5.87 19.73 2.35
N VAL A 89 4.59 19.80 2.64
CA VAL A 89 3.95 20.92 3.32
C VAL A 89 3.23 20.42 4.57
N ARG A 90 2.96 21.32 5.51
CA ARG A 90 2.14 21.00 6.67
C ARG A 90 0.69 20.78 6.24
N ASP A 91 -0.02 19.89 6.94
CA ASP A 91 -1.46 19.67 6.74
C ASP A 91 -2.26 20.98 6.79
N GLY A 92 -3.20 21.13 5.84
CA GLY A 92 -4.02 22.33 5.69
C GLY A 92 -3.35 23.48 4.94
N TYR A 93 -2.11 23.32 4.47
CA TYR A 93 -1.40 24.32 3.66
C TYR A 93 -1.26 23.84 2.22
N ALA A 94 -1.49 24.77 1.28
CA ALA A 94 -1.24 24.56 -0.13
C ALA A 94 -0.14 25.51 -0.62
N VAL A 95 0.78 24.96 -1.40
CA VAL A 95 1.83 25.72 -2.08
C VAL A 95 1.77 25.41 -3.56
N GLU A 96 2.02 26.42 -4.37
CA GLU A 96 2.25 26.30 -5.79
C GLU A 96 3.76 26.27 -6.02
N ILE A 97 4.20 25.29 -6.81
CA ILE A 97 5.60 25.11 -7.19
C ILE A 97 5.68 25.23 -8.70
N GLY A 98 6.66 25.98 -9.20
CA GLY A 98 6.88 26.18 -10.62
C GLY A 98 8.37 26.27 -10.96
N ALA A 99 8.72 25.92 -12.19
CA ALA A 99 10.06 26.07 -12.76
C ALA A 99 11.17 25.54 -11.84
N ILE A 100 11.22 24.23 -11.67
CA ILE A 100 12.20 23.51 -10.86
C ILE A 100 13.41 23.17 -11.73
N SER A 101 14.61 23.45 -11.23
CA SER A 101 15.88 23.16 -11.87
C SER A 101 16.84 22.59 -10.83
N LEU A 102 17.57 21.55 -11.20
CA LEU A 102 18.62 20.95 -10.37
C LEU A 102 19.87 20.78 -11.23
N THR A 103 20.83 21.68 -11.02
CA THR A 103 22.06 21.72 -11.82
C THR A 103 23.26 21.19 -11.06
N ASP A 104 24.13 20.46 -11.75
CA ASP A 104 25.43 20.09 -11.19
C ASP A 104 26.45 21.24 -11.31
N ARG A 105 27.65 21.04 -10.74
CA ARG A 105 28.74 22.03 -10.80
C ARG A 105 29.25 22.32 -12.22
N GLN A 106 28.93 21.47 -13.20
CA GLN A 106 29.27 21.67 -14.62
C GLN A 106 28.14 22.40 -15.37
N GLY A 107 27.03 22.70 -14.70
CA GLY A 107 25.86 23.34 -15.30
C GLY A 107 24.90 22.36 -15.99
N GLY A 108 25.11 21.04 -15.83
CA GLY A 108 24.20 20.03 -16.37
C GLY A 108 22.88 20.00 -15.61
N GLU A 109 21.75 20.08 -16.33
CA GLU A 109 20.40 19.99 -15.76
C GLU A 109 19.98 18.51 -15.59
N HIS A 110 19.43 18.18 -14.41
CA HIS A 110 19.05 16.82 -14.04
C HIS A 110 17.53 16.61 -13.95
N ILE A 111 16.74 17.67 -14.15
CA ILE A 111 15.27 17.61 -14.21
C ILE A 111 14.80 17.92 -15.63
N SER A 112 14.11 16.94 -16.25
CA SER A 112 13.64 17.06 -17.65
C SER A 112 12.31 17.78 -17.81
N ASN A 113 11.40 17.69 -16.84
CA ASN A 113 10.07 18.31 -16.88
C ASN A 113 9.87 19.21 -15.64
N GLY A 114 10.76 20.18 -15.47
CA GLY A 114 10.77 21.08 -14.31
C GLY A 114 9.80 22.25 -14.41
N ASP A 115 9.36 22.59 -15.61
CA ASP A 115 8.40 23.66 -15.89
C ASP A 115 6.94 23.16 -15.96
N PHE A 116 6.74 21.84 -15.88
CA PHE A 116 5.45 21.16 -15.98
C PHE A 116 4.74 21.37 -17.33
N SER A 117 5.48 21.69 -18.40
CA SER A 117 4.93 21.84 -19.75
C SER A 117 4.30 20.55 -20.28
N ASP A 118 4.86 19.40 -19.91
CA ASP A 118 4.31 18.06 -20.15
C ASP A 118 3.39 17.58 -19.01
N GLY A 119 2.80 18.51 -18.25
CA GLY A 119 2.02 18.20 -17.06
C GLY A 119 2.86 17.54 -15.96
N LEU A 120 2.33 16.48 -15.34
CA LEU A 120 2.99 15.78 -14.23
C LEU A 120 3.87 14.61 -14.67
N VAL A 121 4.34 14.58 -15.92
CA VAL A 121 5.22 13.51 -16.40
C VAL A 121 6.43 13.35 -15.47
N ARG A 122 6.63 12.13 -14.94
CA ARG A 122 7.63 11.70 -13.93
C ARG A 122 7.41 12.19 -12.50
N TRP A 123 6.49 13.12 -12.29
CA TRP A 123 6.13 13.63 -10.98
C TRP A 123 4.97 12.83 -10.38
N ASN A 124 5.05 12.48 -9.10
CA ASN A 124 4.06 11.63 -8.45
C ASN A 124 3.80 12.06 -7.02
N PHE A 125 2.56 11.87 -6.56
CA PHE A 125 2.23 11.89 -5.14
C PHE A 125 2.50 10.51 -4.53
N THR A 126 3.05 10.48 -3.33
CA THR A 126 3.34 9.24 -2.61
C THR A 126 3.29 9.48 -1.10
N ASP A 127 3.26 8.40 -0.33
CA ASP A 127 3.44 8.43 1.11
C ASP A 127 4.32 7.25 1.51
N ASP A 128 5.14 7.44 2.54
CA ASP A 128 5.95 6.38 3.14
C ASP A 128 5.16 5.59 4.19
N HIS A 129 4.02 6.15 4.63
CA HIS A 129 3.11 5.50 5.55
C HIS A 129 2.10 4.67 4.76
N HIS A 130 2.29 3.34 4.77
CA HIS A 130 1.38 2.39 4.12
C HIS A 130 -0.08 2.48 4.61
N TRP A 131 -0.34 3.08 5.79
CA TRP A 131 -1.69 3.25 6.33
C TRP A 131 -2.58 4.17 5.50
N SER A 132 -2.02 5.13 4.75
CA SER A 132 -2.83 6.10 3.99
C SER A 132 -3.50 5.52 2.74
N TRP A 133 -3.06 4.34 2.29
CA TRP A 133 -3.55 3.71 1.05
C TRP A 133 -4.22 2.34 1.29
N ARG A 134 -4.31 1.88 2.53
CA ARG A 134 -4.77 0.52 2.85
C ARG A 134 -6.19 0.50 3.39
N ILE A 135 -7.02 -0.37 2.83
CA ILE A 135 -8.31 -0.73 3.42
C ILE A 135 -8.06 -1.86 4.41
N PHE A 136 -8.25 -1.60 5.71
CA PHE A 136 -8.01 -2.58 6.78
C PHE A 136 -9.15 -3.58 6.98
N ASN A 137 -10.10 -3.69 6.06
CA ASN A 137 -11.25 -4.55 6.24
C ASN A 137 -11.36 -5.43 4.99
N GLN A 138 -11.18 -6.75 5.12
CA GLN A 138 -11.24 -7.63 3.96
C GLN A 138 -12.59 -7.56 3.25
N TYR A 139 -13.71 -7.40 3.97
CA TYR A 139 -15.03 -7.26 3.34
C TYR A 139 -15.13 -5.99 2.49
N LEU A 140 -14.57 -4.88 2.97
CA LEU A 140 -14.59 -3.61 2.26
C LEU A 140 -13.65 -3.65 1.06
N MET A 141 -12.46 -4.22 1.22
CA MET A 141 -11.52 -4.45 0.12
C MET A 141 -12.18 -5.30 -0.99
N THR A 142 -12.81 -6.41 -0.60
CA THR A 142 -13.53 -7.29 -1.53
C THR A 142 -14.69 -6.56 -2.23
N TYR A 143 -15.37 -5.65 -1.53
CA TYR A 143 -16.42 -4.81 -2.14
C TYR A 143 -15.85 -3.86 -3.20
N PHE A 144 -14.71 -3.21 -2.93
CA PHE A 144 -14.09 -2.30 -3.91
C PHE A 144 -13.53 -3.05 -5.13
N GLU A 145 -12.95 -4.24 -4.94
CA GLU A 145 -12.35 -5.01 -6.04
C GLU A 145 -13.36 -5.83 -6.85
N LEU A 146 -14.31 -6.48 -6.19
CA LEU A 146 -15.21 -7.49 -6.77
C LEU A 146 -16.70 -7.12 -6.64
N GLY A 147 -17.00 -5.95 -6.04
CA GLY A 147 -18.36 -5.50 -5.83
C GLY A 147 -19.13 -6.33 -4.80
N VAL A 148 -20.46 -6.15 -4.80
CA VAL A 148 -21.38 -6.88 -3.92
C VAL A 148 -21.31 -8.39 -4.15
N LEU A 149 -21.11 -8.84 -5.39
CA LEU A 149 -21.04 -10.27 -5.72
C LEU A 149 -19.84 -10.94 -5.04
N GLY A 150 -18.68 -10.29 -5.01
CA GLY A 150 -17.50 -10.82 -4.31
C GLY A 150 -17.73 -10.95 -2.81
N VAL A 151 -18.35 -9.94 -2.19
CA VAL A 151 -18.68 -9.98 -0.75
C VAL A 151 -19.67 -11.11 -0.45
N LEU A 152 -20.72 -11.25 -1.26
CA LEU A 152 -21.70 -12.31 -1.10
C LEU A 152 -21.06 -13.69 -1.27
N ALA A 153 -20.18 -13.87 -2.27
CA ALA A 153 -19.46 -15.12 -2.47
C ALA A 153 -18.57 -15.46 -1.26
N ALA A 154 -17.80 -14.50 -0.76
CA ALA A 154 -16.96 -14.69 0.42
C ALA A 154 -17.78 -15.05 1.67
N LEU A 155 -18.92 -14.38 1.88
CA LEU A 155 -19.82 -14.62 3.00
C LEU A 155 -20.48 -16.00 2.90
N VAL A 156 -20.99 -16.39 1.73
CA VAL A 156 -21.61 -17.69 1.51
C VAL A 156 -20.59 -18.81 1.71
N LEU A 157 -19.39 -18.69 1.15
CA LEU A 157 -18.32 -19.68 1.31
C LEU A 157 -17.87 -19.79 2.77
N GLY A 158 -17.66 -18.65 3.44
CA GLY A 158 -17.28 -18.60 4.86
C GLY A 158 -18.30 -19.27 5.77
N ILE A 159 -19.58 -18.92 5.61
CA ILE A 159 -20.67 -19.49 6.41
C ILE A 159 -20.82 -20.99 6.11
N ALA A 160 -20.82 -21.38 4.83
CA ALA A 160 -20.96 -22.79 4.46
C ALA A 160 -19.83 -23.65 5.02
N ALA A 161 -18.58 -23.17 4.94
CA ALA A 161 -17.42 -23.85 5.51
C ALA A 161 -17.50 -23.97 7.03
N PHE A 162 -17.86 -22.87 7.73
CA PHE A 162 -18.03 -22.88 9.18
C PHE A 162 -19.13 -23.85 9.62
N LEU A 163 -20.28 -23.83 8.94
CA LEU A 163 -21.38 -24.75 9.22
C LEU A 163 -21.03 -26.20 8.93
N GLY A 164 -20.20 -26.49 7.93
CA GLY A 164 -19.67 -27.82 7.68
C GLY A 164 -18.76 -28.28 8.82
N ALA A 165 -17.78 -27.46 9.21
CA ALA A 165 -16.87 -27.75 10.31
C ALA A 165 -17.60 -27.90 11.67
N ALA A 166 -18.57 -27.04 11.97
CA ALA A 166 -19.37 -27.12 13.19
C ALA A 166 -20.20 -28.42 13.26
N ARG A 167 -20.70 -28.90 12.12
CA ARG A 167 -21.36 -30.22 12.05
C ARG A 167 -20.37 -31.35 12.29
N GLY A 168 -19.20 -31.34 11.64
CA GLY A 168 -18.16 -32.34 11.86
C GLY A 168 -17.75 -32.42 13.34
N MET A 169 -17.66 -31.28 14.02
CA MET A 169 -17.44 -31.22 15.47
C MET A 169 -18.56 -31.90 16.26
N GLY A 170 -19.82 -31.71 15.88
CA GLY A 170 -20.97 -32.38 16.48
C GLY A 170 -20.96 -33.91 16.31
N TYR A 171 -20.29 -34.43 15.28
CA TYR A 171 -20.08 -35.87 15.07
C TYR A 171 -18.83 -36.43 15.78
N GLY A 172 -18.10 -35.59 16.51
CA GLY A 172 -16.90 -35.99 17.25
C GLY A 172 -15.62 -36.07 16.41
N ASP A 173 -15.57 -35.48 15.22
CA ASP A 173 -14.34 -35.42 14.43
C ASP A 173 -13.34 -34.41 15.07
N PRO A 174 -12.15 -34.87 15.49
CA PRO A 174 -11.15 -33.99 16.12
C PRO A 174 -10.59 -32.91 15.18
N MET A 175 -10.48 -33.17 13.88
CA MET A 175 -10.02 -32.17 12.90
C MET A 175 -11.07 -31.07 12.73
N ALA A 176 -12.35 -31.44 12.70
CA ALA A 176 -13.44 -30.47 12.63
C ALA A 176 -13.52 -29.59 13.89
N ALA A 177 -13.20 -30.16 15.06
CA ALA A 177 -13.12 -29.43 16.32
C ALA A 177 -12.00 -28.37 16.34
N CYS A 178 -10.91 -28.57 15.59
CA CYS A 178 -9.88 -27.55 15.36
C CYS A 178 -10.27 -26.55 14.26
N LEU A 179 -10.93 -27.03 13.20
CA LEU A 179 -11.23 -26.22 12.02
C LEU A 179 -12.29 -25.14 12.28
N ALA A 180 -13.37 -25.46 13.00
CA ALA A 180 -14.45 -24.50 13.26
C ALA A 180 -14.00 -23.24 14.04
N PRO A 181 -13.27 -23.34 15.18
CA PRO A 181 -12.77 -22.15 15.87
C PRO A 181 -11.73 -21.39 15.04
N ALA A 182 -10.92 -22.09 14.22
CA ALA A 182 -9.97 -21.44 13.34
C ALA A 182 -10.67 -20.64 12.22
N LEU A 183 -11.75 -21.17 11.63
CA LEU A 183 -12.60 -20.45 10.68
C LEU A 183 -13.30 -19.26 11.34
N ALA A 184 -13.76 -19.40 12.59
CA ALA A 184 -14.34 -18.28 13.35
C ALA A 184 -13.31 -17.17 13.59
N ALA A 185 -12.08 -17.53 14.00
CA ALA A 185 -10.99 -16.58 14.17
C ALA A 185 -10.65 -15.86 12.86
N LEU A 186 -10.58 -16.58 11.74
CA LEU A 186 -10.40 -15.95 10.42
C LEU A 186 -11.55 -15.02 10.04
N GLY A 187 -12.79 -15.38 10.38
CA GLY A 187 -13.96 -14.51 10.17
C GLY A 187 -13.85 -13.20 10.95
N VAL A 188 -13.35 -13.23 12.19
CA VAL A 188 -13.04 -12.03 12.96
C VAL A 188 -11.91 -11.23 12.29
N SER A 189 -10.82 -11.89 11.88
CA SER A 189 -9.73 -11.22 11.15
C SER A 189 -10.21 -10.56 9.84
N PHE A 190 -11.18 -11.16 9.14
CA PHE A 190 -11.78 -10.60 7.92
C PHE A 190 -12.48 -9.25 8.17
N MET A 191 -12.91 -8.98 9.41
CA MET A 191 -13.52 -7.71 9.81
C MET A 191 -12.49 -6.61 10.09
N PHE A 192 -11.26 -6.96 10.51
CA PHE A 192 -10.28 -6.00 11.04
C PHE A 192 -8.96 -5.94 10.28
N ASP A 193 -8.74 -6.84 9.32
CA ASP A 193 -7.58 -6.79 8.42
C ASP A 193 -7.95 -7.25 7.00
N ALA A 194 -7.12 -6.92 6.02
CA ALA A 194 -7.20 -7.39 4.65
C ALA A 194 -6.33 -8.65 4.45
N ILE A 195 -6.76 -9.75 5.05
CA ILE A 195 -6.02 -11.01 5.10
C ILE A 195 -5.70 -11.62 3.72
N LEU A 196 -6.48 -11.34 2.68
CA LEU A 196 -6.25 -11.90 1.35
C LEU A 196 -5.15 -11.16 0.56
N GLU A 197 -4.69 -9.99 1.02
CA GLU A 197 -3.57 -9.28 0.39
C GLU A 197 -2.24 -10.02 0.56
N ALA A 198 -2.11 -10.85 1.60
CA ALA A 198 -0.95 -11.69 1.80
C ALA A 198 -1.17 -13.08 1.17
N PRO A 199 -0.42 -13.46 0.11
CA PRO A 199 -0.70 -14.70 -0.63
C PRO A 199 -0.70 -15.97 0.24
N ARG A 200 0.15 -16.00 1.26
CA ARG A 200 0.21 -17.11 2.24
C ARG A 200 -1.05 -17.23 3.10
N LEU A 201 -1.63 -16.10 3.53
CA LEU A 201 -2.84 -16.10 4.34
C LEU A 201 -4.06 -16.38 3.48
N ALA A 202 -4.08 -15.86 2.25
CA ALA A 202 -5.10 -16.20 1.26
C ALA A 202 -5.14 -17.72 0.98
N LEU A 203 -3.96 -18.35 0.79
CA LEU A 203 -3.87 -19.80 0.60
C LEU A 203 -4.48 -20.55 1.80
N LEU A 204 -4.08 -20.21 3.02
CA LEU A 204 -4.61 -20.85 4.24
C LEU A 204 -6.12 -20.67 4.35
N PHE A 205 -6.62 -19.46 4.08
CA PHE A 205 -8.05 -19.18 4.06
C PHE A 205 -8.79 -20.11 3.08
N TYR A 206 -8.34 -20.18 1.81
CA TYR A 206 -9.00 -21.00 0.81
C TYR A 206 -8.93 -22.50 1.12
N LEU A 207 -7.82 -23.00 1.68
CA LEU A 207 -7.70 -24.39 2.12
C LEU A 207 -8.70 -24.70 3.25
N MET A 208 -8.80 -23.83 4.25
CA MET A 208 -9.73 -24.02 5.37
C MET A 208 -11.19 -23.96 4.93
N ILE A 209 -11.52 -23.05 3.99
CA ILE A 209 -12.84 -23.03 3.34
C ILE A 209 -13.09 -24.37 2.63
N GLY A 210 -12.13 -24.86 1.85
CA GLY A 210 -12.22 -26.15 1.16
C GLY A 210 -12.51 -27.31 2.11
N PHE A 211 -11.72 -27.46 3.18
CA PHE A 211 -11.96 -28.51 4.19
C PHE A 211 -13.32 -28.37 4.87
N GLY A 212 -13.75 -27.16 5.21
CA GLY A 212 -15.06 -26.93 5.82
C GLY A 212 -16.21 -27.32 4.88
N LEU A 213 -16.08 -27.04 3.59
CA LEU A 213 -17.06 -27.43 2.57
C LEU A 213 -17.11 -28.93 2.35
N GLU A 214 -15.97 -29.64 2.43
CA GLU A 214 -15.95 -31.10 2.36
C GLU A 214 -16.73 -31.73 3.54
N TYR A 215 -16.58 -31.21 4.76
CA TYR A 215 -17.42 -31.64 5.88
C TYR A 215 -18.92 -31.38 5.65
N LEU A 216 -19.27 -30.29 4.99
CA LEU A 216 -20.67 -30.03 4.61
C LEU A 216 -21.17 -31.08 3.60
N ARG A 217 -20.34 -31.44 2.61
CA ARG A 217 -20.67 -32.42 1.57
C ARG A 217 -20.77 -33.86 2.08
N MET A 218 -19.99 -34.25 3.08
CA MET A 218 -20.01 -35.62 3.60
C MET A 218 -21.25 -35.96 4.43
N VAL A 219 -21.94 -34.94 4.97
CA VAL A 219 -23.09 -35.14 5.87
C VAL A 219 -24.44 -35.10 5.11
N VAL A 220 -24.54 -34.31 4.03
CA VAL A 220 -25.73 -34.24 3.16
C VAL A 220 -26.17 -35.59 2.52
N PRO A 221 -25.30 -36.57 2.19
CA PRO A 221 -25.71 -37.84 1.59
C PRO A 221 -26.37 -38.82 2.55
N ALA A 222 -26.18 -38.66 3.87
CA ALA A 222 -26.67 -39.63 4.86
C ALA A 222 -28.18 -39.51 5.11
N ALA A 223 -28.75 -38.31 4.97
CA ALA A 223 -30.16 -38.06 5.25
C ALA A 223 -31.13 -38.54 4.14
N VAL A 224 -30.63 -38.86 2.94
CA VAL A 224 -31.47 -39.23 1.78
C VAL A 224 -31.53 -40.76 1.53
N ARG A 225 -30.70 -41.57 2.22
CA ARG A 225 -30.65 -43.04 2.01
C ARG A 225 -31.45 -43.88 3.02
N GLY A 226 -32.08 -43.27 4.02
CA GLY A 226 -32.83 -43.98 5.06
C GLY A 226 -34.33 -44.11 4.76
N GLY A 227 -34.72 -44.90 3.75
CA GLY A 227 -36.13 -45.08 3.45
C GLY A 227 -36.43 -46.22 2.48
N SER A 228 -36.35 -47.47 2.95
CA SER A 228 -37.27 -48.57 2.58
C SER A 228 -36.76 -49.91 3.11
N THR A 229 -37.26 -50.33 4.27
CA THR A 229 -37.35 -51.74 4.64
C THR A 229 -38.82 -52.10 4.82
N LYS A 230 -39.46 -52.54 3.73
CA LYS A 230 -40.72 -53.31 3.80
C LYS A 230 -40.35 -54.76 4.09
N SER A 231 -40.63 -55.26 5.29
CA SER A 231 -40.72 -56.69 5.58
C SER A 231 -42.15 -57.17 5.34
N LEU A 232 -42.29 -58.23 4.53
CA LEU A 232 -43.56 -58.93 4.29
C LEU A 232 -43.95 -59.79 5.50
N PRO A 233 -45.26 -59.97 5.77
CA PRO A 233 -45.74 -60.88 6.81
C PRO A 233 -45.69 -62.35 6.34
N ARG A 234 -45.41 -63.25 7.27
CA ARG A 234 -45.83 -64.65 7.21
C ARG A 234 -46.96 -64.85 8.21
#